data_AF-A0A392VSM7-F1
#
_entry.id   AF-A0A392VSM7-F1
#
_cell.length_a   1.000
_cell.length_b   1.000
_cell.length_c   1.000
_cell.angle_alpha   90.00
_cell.angle_beta   90.00
_cell.angle_gamma   90.00
#
_symmetry.space_group_name_H-M   'P 1'
#
loop_
_entity.id
_entity.type
_entity.pdbx_description
1 polymer ?
#
loop_
_entity_poly.entity_id
_entity_poly.type
_entity_poly.pdbx_seq_one_letter_code
_entity_poly.pdbx_strand_id
1 'polypeptide(L)' 'MRVSLSVGLEKPPPLDTFDGSTDPNDHIENIEAVLDYRGVQGSIKCKLFPTTLR' A
#
# COMPACT_ATOMS: atom_id res chain seq x y z
N MET A 1 12.39 -20.72 15.25
CA MET A 1 11.60 -20.76 14.01
C MET A 1 10.61 -19.61 14.08
N ARG A 2 10.80 -18.52 13.30
CA ARG A 2 9.78 -17.47 13.21
C ARG A 2 8.68 -18.00 12.32
N VAL A 3 7.50 -18.16 12.88
CA VAL A 3 6.30 -18.48 12.10
C VAL A 3 5.99 -17.24 11.27
N SER A 4 6.18 -17.32 9.95
CA SER A 4 5.64 -16.33 9.04
C SER A 4 4.13 -16.43 9.14
N LEU A 5 3.47 -15.35 9.54
CA LEU A 5 2.01 -15.30 9.60
C LEU A 5 1.44 -15.55 8.21
N SER A 6 0.30 -16.21 8.11
CA SER A 6 -0.36 -16.40 6.81
C SER A 6 -0.75 -15.04 6.23
N VAL A 7 -0.64 -14.89 4.90
CA VAL A 7 -1.12 -13.69 4.19
C VAL A 7 -2.56 -13.41 4.63
N GLY A 8 -2.81 -12.22 5.21
CA GLY A 8 -4.11 -11.83 5.79
C GLY A 8 -4.25 -11.91 7.33
N LEU A 9 -3.31 -12.53 8.05
CA LEU A 9 -3.19 -12.43 9.52
C LEU A 9 -2.13 -11.39 9.96
N GLU A 10 -1.34 -10.89 9.02
CA GLU A 10 -0.37 -9.80 9.24
C GLU A 10 -1.11 -8.47 9.44
N LYS A 11 -0.49 -7.51 10.13
CA LYS A 11 -1.04 -6.15 10.22
C LYS A 11 -0.96 -5.50 8.83
N PRO A 12 -2.02 -4.83 8.33
CA PRO A 12 -1.93 -4.11 7.06
C PRO A 12 -0.79 -3.09 7.12
N PRO A 13 -0.02 -2.92 6.03
CA PRO A 13 0.89 -1.80 5.92
C PRO A 13 0.11 -0.49 6.06
N PRO A 14 0.70 0.56 6.67
CA PRO A 14 0.09 1.88 6.70
C PRO A 14 -0.03 2.40 5.26
N LEU A 15 -1.13 3.10 4.96
CA LEU A 15 -1.22 3.87 3.72
C LEU A 15 -0.48 5.19 3.97
N ASP A 16 0.66 5.35 3.32
CA ASP A 16 1.52 6.50 3.53
C ASP A 16 0.91 7.77 2.91
N THR A 17 1.39 8.93 3.35
CA THR A 17 1.07 10.22 2.73
C THR A 17 2.21 10.62 1.81
N PHE A 18 1.89 10.96 0.56
CA PHE A 18 2.85 11.47 -0.39
C PHE A 18 2.97 12.99 -0.28
N ASP A 19 4.12 13.46 0.20
CA ASP A 19 4.45 14.89 0.32
C ASP A 19 5.44 15.37 -0.75
N GLY A 20 5.79 14.49 -1.71
CA GLY A 20 6.75 14.76 -2.76
C GLY A 20 8.22 14.69 -2.33
N SER A 21 8.51 14.31 -1.08
CA SER A 21 9.88 14.11 -0.60
C SER A 21 10.42 12.70 -0.87
N THR A 22 9.55 11.71 -1.03
CA THR A 22 9.91 10.31 -1.31
C THR A 22 9.83 10.00 -2.80
N ASP A 23 10.49 8.92 -3.23
CA ASP A 23 10.38 8.47 -4.62
C ASP A 23 8.91 8.09 -4.92
N PRO A 24 8.33 8.57 -6.04
CA PRO A 24 6.95 8.24 -6.41
C PRO A 24 6.72 6.72 -6.59
N ASN A 25 7.73 5.96 -7.01
CA ASN A 25 7.64 4.51 -7.18
C ASN A 25 7.54 3.80 -5.82
N ASP A 26 8.31 4.23 -4.82
CA ASP A 26 8.20 3.72 -3.45
C ASP A 26 6.79 3.95 -2.88
N HIS A 27 6.21 5.11 -3.17
CA HIS A 27 4.84 5.43 -2.75
C HIS A 27 3.79 4.59 -3.49
N ILE A 28 4.02 4.29 -4.77
CA ILE A 28 3.18 3.36 -5.52
C ILE A 28 3.26 1.97 -4.89
N GLU A 29 4.44 1.45 -4.57
CA GLU A 29 4.62 0.14 -3.92
C GLU A 29 3.88 0.05 -2.57
N ASN A 30 3.87 1.12 -1.76
CA ASN A 30 3.06 1.19 -0.55
C ASN A 30 1.56 0.97 -0.84
N ILE A 31 1.03 1.71 -1.84
CA ILE A 31 -0.37 1.58 -2.27
C ILE A 31 -0.66 0.16 -2.76
N GLU A 32 0.27 -0.45 -3.51
CA GLU A 32 0.11 -1.82 -4.00
C GLU A 32 0.04 -2.83 -2.85
N ALA A 33 0.93 -2.72 -1.86
CA ALA A 33 0.94 -3.59 -0.70
C ALA A 33 -0.35 -3.47 0.13
N VAL A 34 -0.88 -2.25 0.31
CA VAL A 34 -2.15 -2.02 1.01
C VAL A 34 -3.33 -2.63 0.25
N LEU A 35 -3.36 -2.49 -1.08
CA LEU A 35 -4.44 -3.03 -1.91
C LEU A 35 -4.38 -4.55 -1.99
N ASP A 36 -3.19 -5.12 -2.12
CA ASP A 36 -2.98 -6.57 -2.15
C ASP A 36 -3.40 -7.21 -0.81
N TYR A 37 -3.03 -6.60 0.32
CA TYR A 37 -3.50 -7.01 1.64
C TYR A 37 -5.04 -7.00 1.75
N ARG A 38 -5.70 -6.02 1.13
CA ARG A 38 -7.17 -5.90 1.13
C ARG A 38 -7.85 -6.78 0.07
N GLY A 39 -7.09 -7.52 -0.74
CA GLY A 39 -7.62 -8.30 -1.86
C GLY A 39 -8.23 -7.45 -2.98
N VAL A 40 -7.85 -6.17 -3.08
CA VAL A 40 -8.37 -5.23 -4.07
C VAL A 40 -7.45 -5.22 -5.28
N GLN A 41 -7.91 -5.79 -6.39
CA GLN A 41 -7.16 -5.79 -7.65
C GLN A 41 -7.85 -4.91 -8.70
N GLY A 42 -7.05 -4.30 -9.58
CA GLY A 42 -7.53 -3.51 -10.73
C GLY A 42 -7.19 -2.02 -10.68
N SER A 43 -7.89 -1.22 -11.48
CA SER A 43 -7.62 0.19 -11.78
C SER A 43 -7.92 1.18 -10.63
N ILE A 44 -8.05 0.69 -9.39
CA ILE A 44 -8.28 1.50 -8.19
C ILE A 44 -7.02 2.27 -7.79
N LYS A 45 -5.82 1.78 -8.13
CA LYS A 45 -4.52 2.42 -7.81
C LYS A 45 -4.48 3.90 -8.20
N CYS A 46 -4.85 4.21 -9.45
CA CYS A 46 -4.86 5.59 -9.97
C CYS A 46 -5.87 6.50 -9.27
N LYS A 47 -6.93 5.95 -8.68
CA LYS A 47 -7.93 6.72 -7.92
C LYS A 47 -7.55 6.93 -6.46
N LEU A 48 -6.72 6.04 -5.90
CA LEU A 48 -6.26 6.12 -4.52
C LEU A 48 -5.09 7.08 -4.36
N PHE A 49 -4.20 7.16 -5.35
CA PHE A 49 -3.03 8.03 -5.27
C PHE A 49 -3.37 9.51 -4.94
N PRO A 50 -4.36 10.16 -5.59
CA PRO A 50 -4.74 11.53 -5.26
C PRO A 50 -5.24 11.72 -3.82
N THR A 51 -5.76 10.67 -3.18
CA THR A 51 -6.25 10.75 -1.79
C THR A 51 -5.13 10.66 -0.75
N THR A 52 -3.92 10.30 -1.18
CA THR A 52 -2.73 10.18 -0.33
C THR A 52 -1.82 11.39 -0.40
N LEU A 53 -2.15 12.39 -1.23
CA LEU A 53 -1.37 13.61 -1.35
C LEU A 53 -1.53 14.48 -0.09
N ARG A 54 -0.43 15.06 0.39
CA ARG A 54 -0.45 16.03 1.50
C ARG A 54 -0.81 17.45 1.04
#